data_AF-A0A6N7ATJ2-F1
#
_entry.id   AF-A0A6N7ATJ2-F1
#
_cell.length_a   1.000
_cell.length_b   1.000
_cell.length_c   1.000
_cell.angle_alpha   90.00
_cell.angle_beta   90.00
_cell.angle_gamma   90.00
#
_symmetry.space_group_name_H-M   'P 1'
#
loop_
_entity.id
_entity.type
_entity.pdbx_description
1 polymer ?
#
loop_
_entity_poly.entity_id
_entity_poly.type
_entity_poly.pdbx_seq_one_letter_code
_entity_poly.pdbx_strand_id
1 'polypeptide(L)'
;MKDISGNQIGFDFTQPPRPAATPPYQCGELTNEEMEILRLLQRGKENAVKEKTLAAATGMKGVAVREKIRHLIMDHGVLIASCDAGFFIAETEDEIKAATRSLRHRGIMILMRAAKLQKISLEDIFHQARIEYGA
;
A
#
# COMPACT_ATOMS: atom_id res chain seq x y z
N MET A 1 3.75 15.55 -20.09
CA MET A 1 2.37 15.98 -20.39
C MET A 1 1.60 15.85 -19.07
N LYS A 2 1.14 16.97 -18.49
CA LYS A 2 0.61 17.08 -17.12
C LYS A 2 -0.91 16.94 -17.14
N ASP A 3 -1.48 16.29 -16.14
CA ASP A 3 -2.91 16.31 -15.83
C ASP A 3 -3.24 17.42 -14.81
N ILE A 4 -4.54 17.69 -14.67
CA ILE A 4 -5.13 18.98 -14.27
C ILE A 4 -5.14 19.19 -12.74
N SER A 5 -4.59 18.28 -11.92
CA SER A 5 -4.55 18.43 -10.46
C SER A 5 -3.18 18.81 -9.89
N GLY A 6 -2.10 18.79 -10.67
CA GLY A 6 -0.80 19.35 -10.28
C GLY A 6 -0.17 18.80 -9.00
N ASN A 7 -0.67 17.71 -8.41
CA ASN A 7 -0.18 17.20 -7.13
C ASN A 7 0.86 16.09 -7.37
N GLN A 8 2.14 16.40 -7.14
CA GLN A 8 3.19 15.38 -7.01
C GLN A 8 2.96 14.61 -5.71
N ILE A 9 2.45 13.39 -5.82
CA ILE A 9 2.49 12.40 -4.74
C ILE A 9 3.91 11.85 -4.59
N GLY A 10 4.82 12.70 -4.10
CA GLY A 10 6.15 12.28 -3.68
C GLY A 10 6.10 11.77 -2.24
N PHE A 11 6.39 10.49 -2.02
CA PHE A 11 6.79 10.02 -0.69
C PHE A 11 8.18 10.58 -0.39
N ASP A 12 8.26 11.61 0.45
CA ASP A 12 9.53 12.15 0.92
C ASP A 12 10.21 11.14 1.86
N PHE A 13 11.11 10.33 1.31
CA PHE A 13 11.90 9.33 2.03
C PHE A 13 12.96 9.93 2.97
N THR A 14 13.11 11.26 3.01
CA THR A 14 14.10 11.95 3.85
C THR A 14 13.56 12.34 5.23
N GLN A 15 12.24 12.22 5.47
CA GLN A 15 11.66 12.49 6.79
C GLN A 15 11.66 11.23 7.68
N PRO A 16 11.91 11.37 9.00
CA PRO A 16 11.74 10.25 9.93
C PRO A 16 10.28 9.74 9.91
N PRO A 17 10.04 8.45 10.20
CA PRO A 17 8.68 7.91 10.26
C PRO A 17 7.85 8.74 11.25
N ARG A 18 6.72 9.29 10.80
CA ARG A 18 5.82 10.09 11.66
C ARG A 18 5.43 9.28 12.90
N PRO A 19 5.42 9.89 14.10
CA PRO A 19 5.01 9.20 15.32
C PRO A 19 3.54 8.76 15.25
N ALA A 20 3.28 7.61 15.87
CA ALA A 20 1.98 6.95 15.94
C ALA A 20 1.02 7.72 16.86
N ALA A 21 0.32 8.76 16.37
CA ALA A 21 -0.83 9.35 17.07
C ALA A 21 -1.73 10.28 16.24
N THR A 22 -1.36 10.71 15.04
CA THR A 22 -2.19 11.64 14.24
C THR A 22 -2.45 11.07 12.85
N PRO A 23 -3.70 10.87 12.41
CA PRO A 23 -3.97 10.47 11.04
C PRO A 23 -3.80 11.70 10.14
N PRO A 24 -2.80 11.78 9.26
CA PRO A 24 -2.75 12.82 8.26
C PRO A 24 -3.28 12.20 6.97
N TYR A 25 -4.56 11.80 6.94
CA TYR A 25 -5.19 11.52 5.65
C TYR A 25 -5.26 12.88 4.95
N GLN A 26 -4.32 13.16 4.05
CA GLN A 26 -4.41 14.33 3.18
C GLN A 26 -5.64 14.11 2.30
N CYS A 27 -6.71 14.81 2.64
CA CYS A 27 -8.04 14.60 2.08
C CYS A 27 -8.10 15.23 0.69
N GLY A 28 -7.59 14.52 -0.32
CA GLY A 28 -8.25 14.54 -1.63
C GLY A 28 -9.60 13.83 -1.51
N GLU A 29 -10.57 14.19 -2.35
CA GLU A 29 -11.88 13.54 -2.33
C GLU A 29 -11.73 12.04 -2.61
N LEU A 30 -12.13 11.21 -1.64
CA LEU A 30 -12.25 9.77 -1.84
C LEU A 30 -13.36 9.48 -2.84
N THR A 31 -13.15 8.52 -3.72
CA THR A 31 -14.24 7.99 -4.55
C THR A 31 -15.26 7.24 -3.68
N ASN A 32 -16.49 7.09 -4.18
CA ASN A 32 -17.53 6.31 -3.50
C ASN A 32 -17.08 4.86 -3.20
N GLU A 33 -16.36 4.24 -4.14
CA GLU A 33 -15.82 2.88 -4.01
C GLU A 33 -14.76 2.78 -2.90
N GLU A 34 -13.89 3.78 -2.79
CA GLU A 34 -12.86 3.84 -1.74
C GLU A 34 -13.47 4.07 -0.37
N MET A 35 -14.45 4.97 -0.28
CA MET A 35 -15.21 5.18 0.96
C MET A 35 -15.91 3.89 1.41
N GLU A 36 -16.49 3.15 0.47
CA GLU A 36 -17.17 1.89 0.77
C GLU A 36 -16.20 0.82 1.25
N ILE A 37 -15.05 0.64 0.57
CA ILE A 37 -13.99 -0.27 1.04
C ILE A 37 -13.49 0.15 2.42
N LEU A 38 -13.25 1.44 2.64
CA LEU A 38 -12.73 1.95 3.90
C LEU A 38 -13.71 1.70 5.07
N ARG A 39 -15.02 1.80 4.81
CA ARG A 39 -16.07 1.49 5.80
C ARG A 39 -16.15 0.00 6.14
N LEU A 40 -15.82 -0.87 5.19
CA LEU A 40 -15.84 -2.32 5.39
C LEU A 40 -14.59 -2.83 6.09
N LEU A 41 -13.46 -2.14 5.95
CA LEU A 41 -12.23 -2.47 6.64
C LEU A 41 -12.34 -2.16 8.13
N GLN A 42 -11.84 -3.08 8.95
CA GLN A 42 -11.80 -2.94 10.40
C GLN A 42 -10.36 -2.75 10.87
N ARG A 43 -10.21 -2.18 12.07
CA ARG A 43 -8.92 -1.99 12.72
C ARG A 43 -8.48 -3.28 13.42
N GLY A 44 -7.17 -3.52 13.48
CA GLY A 44 -6.60 -4.68 14.14
C GLY A 44 -6.56 -5.93 13.24
N LYS A 45 -5.49 -6.70 13.36
CA LYS A 45 -5.20 -7.89 12.56
C LYS A 45 -6.26 -8.99 12.71
N GLU A 46 -6.84 -9.11 13.89
CA GLU A 46 -7.88 -10.07 14.22
C GLU A 46 -9.17 -9.84 13.45
N ASN A 47 -9.40 -8.61 12.98
CA ASN A 47 -10.58 -8.22 12.21
C ASN A 47 -10.32 -8.18 10.70
N ALA A 48 -9.29 -8.88 10.23
CA ALA A 48 -8.93 -8.91 8.82
C ALA A 48 -10.07 -9.44 7.93
N VAL A 49 -10.35 -8.71 6.86
CA VAL A 49 -11.45 -8.99 5.93
C VAL A 49 -10.90 -9.52 4.61
N LYS A 50 -11.36 -10.70 4.21
CA LYS A 50 -10.95 -11.32 2.94
C LYS A 50 -11.36 -10.45 1.74
N GLU A 51 -10.51 -10.42 0.72
CA GLU A 51 -10.81 -9.77 -0.56
C GLU A 51 -12.16 -10.21 -1.13
N LYS A 52 -12.47 -11.51 -1.07
CA LYS A 52 -13.75 -12.04 -1.58
C LYS A 52 -14.95 -11.44 -0.86
N THR A 53 -14.82 -11.17 0.43
CA THR A 53 -15.87 -10.53 1.24
C THR A 53 -16.04 -9.07 0.82
N LEU A 54 -14.93 -8.33 0.65
CA LEU A 54 -14.97 -6.95 0.17
C LEU A 54 -15.57 -6.85 -1.23
N ALA A 55 -15.19 -7.75 -2.14
CA ALA A 55 -15.72 -7.83 -3.51
C ALA A 55 -17.24 -8.12 -3.51
N ALA A 56 -17.69 -9.07 -2.70
CA ALA A 56 -19.11 -9.39 -2.58
C ALA A 56 -19.92 -8.22 -1.99
N ALA A 57 -19.40 -7.54 -0.97
CA ALA A 57 -20.08 -6.44 -0.30
C ALA A 57 -20.20 -5.19 -1.18
N THR A 58 -19.18 -4.91 -2.00
CA THR A 58 -19.11 -3.72 -2.87
C THR A 58 -19.64 -3.95 -4.28
N GLY A 59 -19.90 -5.20 -4.66
CA GLY A 59 -20.20 -5.58 -6.05
C GLY A 59 -18.99 -5.46 -7.00
N MET A 60 -17.80 -5.12 -6.50
CA MET A 60 -16.59 -4.98 -7.30
C MET A 60 -15.95 -6.34 -7.61
N LYS A 61 -15.19 -6.40 -8.72
CA LYS A 61 -14.28 -7.52 -8.96
C LYS A 61 -13.09 -7.43 -8.02
N GLY A 62 -12.56 -8.58 -7.60
CA GLY A 62 -11.43 -8.65 -6.67
C GLY A 62 -10.17 -7.87 -7.10
N VAL A 63 -9.90 -7.80 -8.42
CA VAL A 63 -8.82 -6.96 -8.96
C VAL A 63 -9.05 -5.48 -8.64
N ALA A 64 -10.27 -4.97 -8.88
CA ALA A 64 -10.64 -3.58 -8.61
C ALA A 64 -10.57 -3.27 -7.10
N VAL A 65 -11.01 -4.20 -6.25
CA VAL A 65 -10.88 -4.05 -4.79
C VAL A 65 -9.42 -3.84 -4.39
N ARG A 66 -8.50 -4.68 -4.89
CA ARG A 66 -7.07 -4.54 -4.58
C ARG A 66 -6.46 -3.25 -5.12
N GLU A 67 -6.93 -2.77 -6.27
CA GLU A 67 -6.51 -1.49 -6.85
C GLU A 67 -6.93 -0.31 -5.97
N LYS A 68 -8.19 -0.29 -5.51
CA LYS A 68 -8.69 0.74 -4.60
C LYS A 68 -8.00 0.70 -3.24
N ILE A 69 -7.73 -0.49 -2.69
CA ILE A 69 -6.90 -0.64 -1.49
C ILE A 69 -5.50 -0.08 -1.72
N ARG A 70 -4.87 -0.35 -2.86
CA ARG A 70 -3.57 0.23 -3.20
C ARG A 70 -3.64 1.76 -3.23
N HIS A 71 -4.68 2.34 -3.84
CA HIS A 71 -4.85 3.79 -3.91
C HIS A 71 -5.06 4.40 -2.51
N LEU A 72 -5.87 3.77 -1.65
CA LEU A 72 -6.02 4.14 -0.24
C LEU A 72 -4.68 4.15 0.51
N ILE A 73 -3.79 3.20 0.25
CA ILE A 73 -2.47 3.13 0.89
C ILE A 73 -1.53 4.21 0.34
N MET A 74 -1.37 4.27 -0.97
CA MET A 74 -0.32 5.05 -1.63
C MET A 74 -0.69 6.53 -1.75
N ASP A 75 -1.95 6.83 -2.04
CA ASP A 75 -2.39 8.17 -2.39
C ASP A 75 -3.07 8.86 -1.20
N HIS A 76 -3.75 8.09 -0.34
CA HIS A 76 -4.43 8.62 0.85
C HIS A 76 -3.72 8.33 2.18
N GLY A 77 -2.63 7.57 2.17
CA GLY A 77 -1.82 7.29 3.35
C GLY A 77 -2.51 6.42 4.41
N VAL A 78 -3.52 5.64 4.04
CA VAL A 78 -4.22 4.74 4.97
C VAL A 78 -3.31 3.54 5.28
N LEU A 79 -3.12 3.26 6.57
CA LEU A 79 -2.27 2.17 7.06
C LEU A 79 -2.95 0.79 6.91
N ILE A 80 -3.29 0.41 5.69
CA ILE A 80 -3.90 -0.89 5.40
C ILE A 80 -2.79 -1.96 5.31
N ALA A 81 -2.88 -2.96 6.17
CA ALA A 81 -2.03 -4.14 6.18
C ALA A 81 -2.78 -5.37 5.63
N SER A 82 -2.03 -6.42 5.32
CA SER A 82 -2.57 -7.68 4.83
C SER A 82 -1.95 -8.88 5.57
N CYS A 83 -2.76 -9.89 5.85
CA CYS A 83 -2.35 -11.20 6.36
C CYS A 83 -3.12 -12.32 5.63
N ASP A 84 -2.90 -13.57 6.03
CA ASP A 84 -3.57 -14.72 5.41
C ASP A 84 -5.11 -14.68 5.58
N ALA A 85 -5.60 -13.97 6.60
CA ALA A 85 -7.02 -13.79 6.84
C ALA A 85 -7.65 -12.64 6.01
N GLY A 86 -6.84 -11.73 5.44
CA GLY A 86 -7.34 -10.62 4.61
C GLY A 86 -6.67 -9.29 4.89
N PHE A 87 -7.41 -8.21 4.65
CA PHE A 87 -6.98 -6.82 4.81
C PHE A 87 -7.54 -6.20 6.08
N PHE A 88 -6.76 -5.36 6.74
CA PHE A 88 -7.17 -4.64 7.95
C PHE A 88 -6.43 -3.30 8.05
N ILE A 89 -6.96 -2.37 8.84
CA ILE A 89 -6.26 -1.13 9.18
C ILE A 89 -5.37 -1.42 10.38
N ALA A 90 -4.05 -1.30 10.22
CA ALA A 90 -3.11 -1.50 11.31
C ALA A 90 -3.30 -0.41 12.37
N GLU A 91 -3.36 -0.81 13.63
CA GLU A 91 -3.60 0.06 14.78
C GLU A 91 -2.38 0.13 15.68
N THR A 92 -1.67 -0.99 15.85
CA THR A 92 -0.52 -1.06 16.76
C THR A 92 0.81 -0.97 16.02
N GLU A 93 1.84 -0.50 16.72
CA GLU A 93 3.20 -0.51 16.17
C GLU A 93 3.67 -1.91 15.78
N ASP A 94 3.25 -2.93 16.52
CA ASP A 94 3.65 -4.31 16.25
C ASP A 94 3.02 -4.84 14.97
N GLU A 95 1.77 -4.46 14.69
CA GLU A 95 1.12 -4.75 13.40
C GLU A 95 1.84 -4.05 12.25
N ILE A 96 2.19 -2.77 12.42
CA ILE A 96 2.93 -2.01 11.41
C ILE A 96 4.31 -2.65 11.18
N LYS A 97 5.04 -2.99 12.23
CA LYS A 97 6.35 -3.67 12.15
C LYS A 97 6.22 -5.03 11.45
N ALA A 98 5.22 -5.83 11.80
CA ALA A 98 4.97 -7.13 11.19
C ALA A 98 4.62 -7.02 9.70
N ALA A 99 3.71 -6.10 9.35
CA ALA A 99 3.32 -5.83 7.97
C ALA A 99 4.53 -5.35 7.15
N THR A 100 5.30 -4.39 7.68
CA THR A 100 6.51 -3.87 7.04
C THR A 100 7.56 -4.95 6.84
N ARG A 101 7.77 -5.83 7.82
CA ARG A 101 8.70 -6.97 7.71
C ARG A 101 8.29 -7.91 6.57
N SER A 102 7.00 -8.25 6.49
CA SER A 102 6.46 -9.10 5.41
C SER A 102 6.61 -8.44 4.04
N LEU A 103 6.23 -7.16 3.92
CA LEU A 103 6.36 -6.40 2.68
C LEU A 103 7.81 -6.28 2.21
N ARG A 104 8.73 -5.94 3.13
CA ARG A 104 10.16 -5.85 2.83
C ARG A 104 10.71 -7.18 2.31
N HIS A 105 10.41 -8.28 3.00
CA HIS A 105 10.86 -9.60 2.57
C HIS A 105 10.33 -9.96 1.17
N ARG A 106 9.03 -9.76 0.93
CA ARG A 106 8.41 -10.01 -0.38
C ARG A 106 9.01 -9.13 -1.47
N GLY A 107 9.22 -7.85 -1.20
CA GLY A 107 9.84 -6.90 -2.14
C GLY A 107 11.25 -7.33 -2.52
N ILE A 108 12.09 -7.67 -1.54
CA ILE A 108 13.46 -8.18 -1.79
C ILE A 108 13.42 -9.45 -2.66
N MET A 109 12.54 -10.41 -2.34
CA MET A 109 12.44 -11.65 -3.12
C MET A 109 12.00 -11.41 -4.58
N ILE A 110 11.10 -10.44 -4.82
CA ILE A 110 10.70 -10.03 -6.16
C ILE A 110 11.87 -9.42 -6.92
N LEU A 111 12.62 -8.50 -6.31
CA LEU A 111 13.78 -7.87 -6.92
C LEU A 111 14.90 -8.89 -7.22
N MET A 112 15.16 -9.81 -6.29
CA MET A 112 16.09 -10.93 -6.52
C MET A 112 15.67 -11.80 -7.70
N ARG A 113 14.37 -12.09 -7.84
CA ARG A 113 13.85 -12.84 -8.99
C ARG A 113 14.05 -12.07 -10.31
N ALA A 114 13.79 -10.76 -10.30
CA ALA A 114 14.00 -9.91 -11.48
C ALA A 114 15.48 -9.87 -11.90
N ALA A 115 16.40 -9.70 -10.93
CA ALA A 115 17.85 -9.74 -11.17
C ALA A 115 18.29 -11.06 -11.83
N LYS A 116 17.79 -12.20 -11.33
CA LYS A 116 18.06 -13.52 -11.91
C LYS A 116 17.53 -13.67 -13.33
N LEU A 117 16.32 -13.16 -13.62
CA LEU A 117 15.73 -13.22 -14.96
C LEU A 117 16.51 -12.38 -15.97
N GLN A 118 17.01 -11.21 -15.55
CA GLN A 118 17.79 -10.30 -16.40
C GLN A 118 19.29 -10.62 -16.42
N LYS A 119 19.75 -11.53 -15.56
CA LYS A 119 21.18 -11.88 -15.37
C LYS A 119 22.06 -10.69 -14.99
N ILE A 120 21.52 -9.78 -14.19
CA ILE A 120 22.23 -8.62 -13.65
C ILE A 120 22.28 -8.70 -12.12
N SER A 121 23.02 -7.79 -11.48
CA SER A 121 23.09 -7.76 -10.03
C SER A 121 21.80 -7.19 -9.41
N LEU A 122 21.56 -7.50 -8.13
CA LEU A 122 20.47 -6.87 -7.39
C LEU A 122 20.69 -5.35 -7.27
N GLU A 123 21.94 -4.92 -7.18
CA GLU A 123 22.33 -3.51 -7.14
C GLU A 123 21.93 -2.77 -8.42
N ASP A 124 22.11 -3.38 -9.58
CA ASP A 124 21.69 -2.80 -10.88
C ASP A 124 20.17 -2.61 -10.95
N ILE A 125 19.39 -3.58 -10.46
CA ILE A 125 17.93 -3.47 -10.35
C ILE A 125 17.55 -2.29 -9.42
N PHE A 126 18.24 -2.13 -8.30
CA PHE A 126 18.01 -1.00 -7.38
C PHE A 126 18.38 0.34 -8.02
N HIS A 127 19.50 0.42 -8.75
CA HIS A 127 19.87 1.63 -9.49
C HIS A 127 18.82 2.00 -10.53
N GLN A 128 18.29 1.01 -11.27
CA GLN A 128 17.20 1.25 -12.21
C GLN A 128 15.95 1.80 -11.50
N ALA A 129 15.56 1.23 -10.36
CA ALA A 129 14.42 1.72 -9.59
C ALA A 129 14.62 3.18 -9.12
N ARG A 130 15.84 3.58 -8.75
CA ARG A 130 16.15 4.98 -8.41
C ARG A 130 16.05 5.92 -9.61
N ILE A 131 16.42 5.47 -10.80
CA ILE A 131 16.32 6.29 -12.02
C ILE A 131 14.84 6.49 -12.41
N GLU A 132 14.03 5.44 -12.32
CA GLU A 132 12.62 5.47 -12.73
C GLU A 132 11.69 6.15 -11.72
N TYR A 133 11.98 6.01 -10.42
CA TYR A 133 11.06 6.41 -9.34
C TYR A 133 11.69 7.26 -8.22
N GLY A 134 12.98 7.60 -8.32
CA GLY A 134 13.71 8.34 -7.28
C GLY A 134 13.73 9.87 -7.45
N ALA A 135 12.78 10.43 -8.20
CA ALA A 135 12.61 11.87 -8.43
C ALA A 135 11.56 12.48 -7.50
#